data_AF-A0A1Q7YUC7-F1
#
_entry.id   AF-A0A1Q7YUC7-F1
#
_cell.length_a   1.000
_cell.length_b   1.000
_cell.length_c   1.000
_cell.angle_alpha   90.00
_cell.angle_beta   90.00
_cell.angle_gamma   90.00
#
_symmetry.space_group_name_H-M   'P 1'
#
loop_
_entity.id
_entity.type
_entity.pdbx_description
1 polymer ?
#
loop_
_entity_poly.entity_id
_entity_poly.type
_entity_poly.pdbx_seq_one_letter_code
_entity_poly.pdbx_strand_id
1 'polypeptide(L)'
;MGASIDLDMIPYLQEACYYLRRKGLSFTELSKALEISEAQATRLFEEYASKIAAGAASENEVDKNLWEDIHNDSFGNEKITFARDDGFYHCRRSDLELMESSALMSIFESSKKFLDFDMYKPYLNTKPPVGYDPMALQRQVKRAIELIQEILNQRFKKESEQE
;
A
#
# COMPACT_ATOMS: atom_id res chain seq x y z
N MET A 1 0.29 17.14 -27.17
CA MET A 1 -1.17 17.13 -26.95
C MET A 1 -1.36 16.86 -25.47
N GLY A 2 -1.64 17.90 -24.67
CA GLY A 2 -1.90 17.71 -23.24
C GLY A 2 -3.32 17.21 -23.05
N ALA A 3 -3.51 16.10 -22.34
CA ALA A 3 -4.83 15.65 -21.95
C ALA A 3 -5.52 16.76 -21.15
N SER A 4 -6.78 17.08 -21.48
CA SER A 4 -7.57 17.99 -20.67
C SER A 4 -7.86 17.31 -19.34
N ILE A 5 -7.35 17.87 -18.24
CA ILE A 5 -7.64 17.38 -16.89
C ILE A 5 -9.13 17.60 -16.62
N ASP A 6 -9.81 16.57 -16.13
CA ASP A 6 -11.18 16.68 -15.61
C ASP A 6 -11.20 17.68 -14.45
N LEU A 7 -12.07 18.70 -14.55
CA LEU A 7 -12.15 19.76 -13.54
C LEU A 7 -12.49 19.21 -12.16
N ASP A 8 -13.21 18.10 -12.08
CA ASP A 8 -13.59 17.46 -10.83
C ASP A 8 -12.39 16.74 -10.16
N MET A 9 -11.33 16.44 -10.93
CA MET A 9 -10.12 15.80 -10.43
C MET A 9 -9.10 16.81 -9.89
N ILE A 10 -9.27 18.11 -10.17
CA ILE A 10 -8.31 19.15 -9.76
C ILE A 10 -8.04 19.15 -8.26
N PRO A 11 -9.06 19.09 -7.35
CA PRO A 11 -8.81 19.08 -5.91
C PRO A 11 -7.92 17.91 -5.47
N TYR A 12 -8.17 16.71 -6.01
CA TYR A 12 -7.39 15.51 -5.70
C TYR A 12 -5.98 15.59 -6.26
N LEU A 13 -5.80 16.12 -7.47
CA LEU A 13 -4.47 16.30 -8.07
C LEU A 13 -3.65 17.36 -7.32
N GLN A 14 -4.27 18.45 -6.88
CA GLN A 14 -3.64 19.45 -6.02
C GLN A 14 -3.15 18.83 -4.70
N GLU A 15 -4.01 18.05 -4.06
CA GLU A 15 -3.68 17.36 -2.81
C GLU A 15 -2.58 16.30 -2.98
N ALA A 16 -2.69 15.47 -4.02
CA ALA A 16 -1.68 14.47 -4.38
C ALA A 16 -0.31 15.12 -4.63
N CYS A 17 -0.26 16.16 -5.47
CA CYS A 17 0.96 16.90 -5.73
C CYS A 17 1.55 17.49 -4.43
N TYR A 18 0.71 18.01 -3.54
CA TYR A 18 1.14 18.56 -2.26
C TYR A 18 1.79 17.53 -1.35
N TYR A 19 1.07 16.47 -0.97
CA TYR A 19 1.55 15.50 0.01
C TYR A 19 2.71 14.66 -0.55
N LEU A 20 2.65 14.24 -1.80
CA LEU A 20 3.73 13.44 -2.40
C LEU A 20 5.01 14.27 -2.59
N ARG A 21 4.91 15.57 -2.93
CA ARG A 21 6.08 16.46 -2.96
C ARG A 21 6.72 16.61 -1.58
N ARG A 22 5.90 16.72 -0.54
CA ARG A 22 6.32 16.83 0.87
C ARG A 22 6.96 15.53 1.40
N LYS A 23 6.54 14.38 0.89
CA LYS A 23 7.18 13.06 1.13
C LYS A 23 8.60 12.98 0.55
N GLY A 24 8.90 13.79 -0.46
CA GLY A 24 10.24 13.90 -1.05
C GLY A 24 10.30 13.59 -2.55
N LEU A 25 9.18 13.32 -3.22
CA LEU A 25 9.18 13.13 -4.66
C LEU A 25 9.60 14.41 -5.39
N SER A 26 10.33 14.27 -6.49
CA SER A 26 10.60 15.33 -7.45
C SER A 26 9.37 15.61 -8.33
N PHE A 27 9.31 16.78 -8.97
CA PHE A 27 8.23 17.09 -9.91
C PHE A 27 8.22 16.17 -11.13
N THR A 28 9.37 15.65 -11.54
CA THR A 28 9.49 14.61 -12.58
C THR A 28 8.81 13.31 -12.15
N GLU A 29 9.03 12.86 -10.92
CA GLU A 29 8.37 11.67 -10.38
C GLU A 29 6.85 11.87 -10.25
N LEU A 30 6.41 13.04 -9.79
CA LEU A 30 4.98 13.39 -9.71
C LEU A 30 4.32 13.43 -11.09
N SER A 31 4.99 14.05 -12.06
CA SER A 31 4.53 14.12 -13.45
C SER A 31 4.28 12.73 -14.02
N LYS A 32 5.20 11.80 -13.78
CA LYS A 32 5.05 10.40 -14.20
C LYS A 32 3.96 9.67 -13.43
N ALA A 33 3.89 9.82 -12.11
CA ALA A 33 2.94 9.10 -11.25
C ALA A 33 1.48 9.54 -11.47
N LEU A 34 1.26 10.81 -11.79
CA LEU A 34 -0.07 11.40 -11.97
C LEU A 34 -0.44 11.64 -13.43
N GLU A 35 0.43 11.26 -14.37
CA GLU A 35 0.26 11.42 -15.82
C GLU A 35 -0.04 12.87 -16.26
N ILE A 36 0.57 13.84 -15.58
CA ILE A 36 0.48 15.29 -15.88
C ILE A 36 1.85 15.85 -16.27
N SER A 37 1.92 17.05 -16.85
CA SER A 37 3.21 17.70 -17.09
C SER A 37 3.86 18.20 -15.79
N GLU A 38 5.20 18.32 -15.75
CA GLU A 38 5.90 18.90 -14.59
C GLU A 38 5.43 20.32 -14.27
N ALA A 39 5.15 21.14 -15.30
CA ALA A 39 4.62 22.48 -15.10
C ALA A 39 3.24 22.47 -14.41
N GLN A 40 2.38 21.49 -14.74
CA GLN A 40 1.11 21.29 -14.04
C GLN A 40 1.33 20.81 -12.61
N ALA A 41 2.24 19.85 -12.39
CA ALA A 41 2.55 19.34 -11.05
C ALA A 41 3.05 20.46 -10.11
N THR A 42 3.94 21.33 -10.60
CA THR A 42 4.41 22.51 -9.85
C THR A 42 3.28 23.47 -9.53
N ARG A 43 2.45 23.80 -10.53
CA ARG A 43 1.32 24.71 -10.34
C ARG A 43 0.30 24.17 -9.33
N LEU A 44 -0.07 22.89 -9.44
CA LEU A 44 -1.04 22.25 -8.57
C LEU A 44 -0.53 22.17 -7.12
N PHE A 45 0.77 21.90 -6.95
CA PHE A 45 1.45 21.97 -5.65
C PHE A 45 1.34 23.38 -5.03
N GLU A 46 1.70 24.41 -5.78
CA GLU A 46 1.68 25.81 -5.32
C GLU A 46 0.26 26.29 -4.98
N GLU A 47 -0.73 25.88 -5.78
CA GLU A 47 -2.14 26.19 -5.54
C GLU A 47 -2.64 25.57 -4.21
N TYR A 48 -2.31 24.31 -3.93
CA TYR A 48 -2.69 23.67 -2.65
C TYR A 48 -1.90 24.27 -1.47
N ALA A 49 -0.60 24.51 -1.63
CA ALA A 49 0.23 25.13 -0.60
C ALA A 49 -0.30 26.53 -0.21
N SER A 50 -0.78 27.30 -1.20
CA SER A 50 -1.42 28.59 -0.97
C SER A 50 -2.75 28.45 -0.21
N LYS A 51 -3.55 27.41 -0.48
CA LYS A 51 -4.77 27.12 0.29
C LYS A 51 -4.46 26.79 1.75
N ILE A 52 -3.40 26.00 2.01
CA ILE A 52 -2.91 25.72 3.36
C ILE A 52 -2.50 27.03 4.06
N ALA A 53 -1.68 27.86 3.41
CA ALA A 53 -1.21 29.13 3.97
C ALA A 53 -2.35 30.12 4.25
N ALA A 54 -3.40 30.11 3.43
CA ALA A 54 -4.60 30.93 3.61
C ALA A 54 -5.58 30.37 4.65
N GLY A 55 -5.34 29.17 5.20
CA GLY A 55 -6.26 28.48 6.11
C GLY A 55 -7.53 27.94 5.43
N ALA A 56 -7.57 27.90 4.10
CA ALA A 56 -8.68 27.35 3.32
C ALA A 56 -8.64 25.82 3.23
N ALA A 57 -7.52 25.22 3.57
CA ALA A 57 -7.31 23.79 3.76
C ALA A 57 -6.39 23.58 4.98
N SER A 58 -6.34 22.36 5.51
CA SER A 58 -5.47 21.99 6.63
C SER A 58 -4.73 20.70 6.34
N GLU A 59 -3.43 20.67 6.65
CA GLU A 59 -2.67 19.42 6.66
C GLU A 59 -3.26 18.47 7.70
N ASN A 60 -3.48 17.22 7.31
CA ASN A 60 -3.85 16.17 8.26
C ASN A 60 -3.17 14.85 7.92
N GLU A 61 -3.04 14.00 8.94
CA GLU A 61 -2.36 12.71 8.79
C GLU A 61 -3.18 11.70 7.99
N VAL A 62 -4.50 11.86 7.85
CA VAL A 62 -5.34 10.93 7.08
C VAL A 62 -5.01 11.06 5.60
N ASP A 63 -5.05 12.27 5.05
CA ASP A 63 -4.80 12.51 3.62
C ASP A 63 -3.34 12.23 3.26
N LYS A 64 -2.41 12.61 4.15
CA LYS A 64 -1.01 12.26 4.01
C LYS A 64 -0.81 10.75 3.90
N ASN A 65 -1.36 9.97 4.84
CA ASN A 65 -1.24 8.51 4.81
C ASN A 65 -1.93 7.92 3.58
N LEU A 66 -3.08 8.46 3.16
CA LEU A 66 -3.78 8.02 1.95
C LEU A 66 -2.91 8.15 0.71
N TRP A 67 -2.35 9.35 0.46
CA TRP A 67 -1.51 9.58 -0.72
C TRP A 67 -0.20 8.79 -0.64
N GLU A 68 0.38 8.64 0.55
CA GLU A 68 1.53 7.77 0.76
C GLU A 68 1.21 6.31 0.43
N ASP A 69 0.06 5.79 0.87
CA ASP A 69 -0.42 4.42 0.59
C ASP A 69 -0.61 4.22 -0.90
N ILE A 70 -1.35 5.11 -1.57
CA ILE A 70 -1.61 5.04 -3.02
C ILE A 70 -0.30 5.01 -3.81
N HIS A 71 0.65 5.88 -3.46
CA HIS A 71 1.95 5.89 -4.09
C HIS A 71 2.72 4.59 -3.83
N ASN A 72 2.79 4.12 -2.58
CA ASN A 72 3.55 2.91 -2.28
C ASN A 72 2.98 1.70 -3.02
N ASP A 73 1.66 1.57 -3.07
CA ASP A 73 0.96 0.48 -3.74
C ASP A 73 1.18 0.52 -5.27
N SER A 74 1.22 1.70 -5.90
CA SER A 74 1.46 1.82 -7.35
C SER A 74 2.87 1.41 -7.78
N PHE A 75 3.85 1.49 -6.88
CA PHE A 75 5.21 0.98 -7.09
C PHE A 75 5.39 -0.48 -6.62
N GLY A 76 4.30 -1.16 -6.26
CA GLY A 76 4.33 -2.55 -5.79
C GLY A 76 4.84 -2.71 -4.36
N ASN A 77 5.11 -1.61 -3.63
CA ASN A 77 5.46 -1.64 -2.21
C ASN A 77 4.22 -1.67 -1.33
N GLU A 78 3.39 -2.67 -1.57
CA GLU A 78 2.05 -2.73 -1.00
C GLU A 78 2.03 -3.07 0.48
N LYS A 79 0.92 -2.72 1.14
CA LYS A 79 0.65 -3.15 2.51
C LYS A 79 0.28 -4.64 2.55
N ILE A 80 1.05 -5.42 3.28
CA ILE A 80 0.86 -6.86 3.49
C ILE A 80 0.32 -7.10 4.88
N THR A 81 -0.71 -7.94 4.99
CA THR A 81 -1.27 -8.37 6.28
C THR A 81 -0.99 -9.85 6.50
N PHE A 82 -0.42 -10.21 7.64
CA PHE A 82 -0.11 -11.59 8.01
C PHE A 82 -0.49 -11.87 9.45
N ALA A 83 -0.61 -13.15 9.80
CA ALA A 83 -0.86 -13.58 11.17
C ALA A 83 0.43 -13.94 11.88
N ARG A 84 0.47 -13.65 13.18
CA ARG A 84 1.44 -14.14 14.17
C ARG A 84 0.68 -14.78 15.31
N ASP A 85 1.39 -15.45 16.21
CA ASP A 85 0.79 -16.14 17.36
C ASP A 85 -0.04 -15.20 18.28
N ASP A 86 0.28 -13.90 18.29
CA ASP A 86 -0.33 -12.88 19.13
C ASP A 86 -1.28 -11.92 18.39
N GLY A 87 -1.50 -12.11 17.08
CA GLY A 87 -2.48 -11.31 16.33
C GLY A 87 -2.14 -11.09 14.85
N PHE A 88 -2.74 -10.04 14.28
CA PHE A 88 -2.50 -9.64 12.89
C PHE A 88 -1.61 -8.42 12.82
N TYR A 89 -0.70 -8.45 11.87
CA TYR A 89 0.29 -7.42 11.67
C TYR A 89 0.26 -6.92 10.23
N HIS A 90 0.67 -5.67 10.06
CA HIS A 90 0.81 -5.04 8.76
C HIS A 90 2.22 -4.49 8.60
N CYS A 91 2.82 -4.72 7.43
CA CYS A 91 4.03 -4.02 7.02
C CYS A 91 3.99 -3.80 5.51
N ARG A 92 5.01 -3.14 4.97
CA ARG A 92 5.19 -3.04 3.52
C ARG A 92 5.87 -4.28 2.97
N ARG A 93 5.69 -4.52 1.67
CA ARG A 93 6.43 -5.55 0.93
C ARG A 93 7.94 -5.39 1.13
N SER A 94 8.46 -4.17 1.03
CA SER A 94 9.88 -3.87 1.23
C SER A 94 10.36 -4.26 2.63
N ASP A 95 9.50 -4.13 3.65
CA ASP A 95 9.86 -4.50 5.01
C ASP A 95 10.02 -6.03 5.12
N LEU A 96 9.13 -6.82 4.50
CA LEU A 96 9.26 -8.28 4.42
C LEU A 96 10.54 -8.69 3.68
N GLU A 97 10.86 -8.01 2.57
CA GLU A 97 12.06 -8.30 1.78
C GLU A 97 13.36 -8.07 2.57
N LEU A 98 13.33 -7.21 3.59
CA LEU A 98 14.45 -6.93 4.50
C LEU A 98 14.48 -7.85 5.75
N MET A 99 13.40 -8.58 6.05
CA MET A 99 13.37 -9.46 7.22
C MET A 99 14.27 -10.69 7.05
N GLU A 100 14.87 -11.16 8.14
CA GLU A 100 15.64 -12.40 8.17
C GLU A 100 14.80 -13.61 7.76
N SER A 101 15.41 -14.59 7.08
CA SER A 101 14.69 -15.78 6.58
C SER A 101 14.02 -16.59 7.70
N SER A 102 14.59 -16.60 8.90
CA SER A 102 14.00 -17.23 10.09
C SER A 102 12.72 -16.52 10.56
N ALA A 103 12.70 -15.18 10.54
CA ALA A 103 11.52 -14.39 10.86
C ALA A 103 10.42 -14.60 9.82
N LEU A 104 10.79 -14.62 8.52
CA LEU A 104 9.87 -14.93 7.44
C LEU A 104 9.25 -16.32 7.58
N MET A 105 10.03 -17.34 7.93
CA MET A 105 9.52 -18.70 8.15
C MET A 105 8.55 -18.76 9.34
N SER A 106 8.85 -18.07 10.43
CA SER A 106 7.94 -17.99 11.59
C SER A 106 6.60 -17.35 11.23
N ILE A 107 6.62 -16.27 10.42
CA ILE A 107 5.40 -15.64 9.91
C ILE A 107 4.63 -16.59 8.99
N PHE A 108 5.34 -17.29 8.10
CA PHE A 108 4.76 -18.26 7.19
C PHE A 108 4.01 -19.37 7.94
N GLU A 109 4.63 -19.97 8.95
CA GLU A 109 4.04 -21.04 9.77
C GLU A 109 2.80 -20.56 10.53
N SER A 110 2.91 -19.39 11.18
CA SER A 110 1.80 -18.78 11.93
C SER A 110 0.61 -18.47 11.01
N SER A 111 0.90 -17.89 9.84
CA SER A 111 -0.11 -17.55 8.83
C SER A 111 -0.76 -18.80 8.25
N LYS A 112 0.00 -19.88 8.01
CA LYS A 112 -0.56 -21.15 7.53
C LYS A 112 -1.51 -21.75 8.57
N LYS A 113 -1.12 -21.76 9.83
CA LYS A 113 -1.94 -22.25 10.95
C LYS A 113 -3.26 -21.47 11.10
N PHE A 114 -3.22 -20.15 10.84
CA PHE A 114 -4.42 -19.33 10.77
C PHE A 114 -5.34 -19.74 9.60
N LEU A 115 -4.79 -19.98 8.41
CA LEU A 115 -5.58 -20.38 7.24
C LEU A 115 -6.23 -21.76 7.38
N ASP A 116 -5.64 -22.65 8.18
CA ASP A 116 -6.23 -23.96 8.49
C ASP A 116 -7.45 -23.86 9.41
N PHE A 117 -7.66 -22.70 10.07
CA PHE A 117 -8.83 -22.47 10.90
C PHE A 117 -10.05 -22.06 10.06
N ASP A 118 -11.15 -22.80 10.18
CA ASP A 118 -12.41 -22.46 9.49
C ASP A 118 -13.12 -21.30 10.21
N MET A 119 -12.67 -20.07 9.92
CA MET A 119 -13.32 -18.84 10.39
C MET A 119 -14.74 -18.64 9.83
N TYR A 120 -15.15 -19.39 8.80
CA TYR A 120 -16.44 -19.19 8.14
C TYR A 120 -17.54 -20.09 8.63
N LYS A 121 -17.21 -21.06 9.48
CA LYS A 121 -18.17 -21.92 10.15
C LYS A 121 -19.41 -21.16 10.69
N PRO A 122 -19.30 -19.96 11.28
CA PRO A 122 -20.46 -19.19 11.72
C PRO A 122 -21.34 -18.65 10.57
N TYR A 123 -20.74 -18.34 9.42
CA TYR A 123 -21.42 -17.80 8.23
C TYR A 123 -21.99 -18.88 7.30
N LEU A 124 -21.76 -20.17 7.58
CA LEU A 124 -22.36 -21.26 6.81
C LEU A 124 -23.89 -21.26 6.88
N ASN A 125 -24.45 -20.81 8.00
CA ASN A 125 -25.90 -20.78 8.25
C ASN A 125 -26.45 -19.36 8.42
N THR A 126 -25.62 -18.32 8.29
CA THR A 126 -26.03 -16.93 8.47
C THR A 126 -25.44 -16.05 7.37
N LYS A 127 -26.27 -15.21 6.76
CA LYS A 127 -25.81 -14.28 5.73
C LYS A 127 -24.93 -13.21 6.38
N PRO A 128 -23.74 -12.91 5.85
CA PRO A 128 -22.92 -11.82 6.38
C PRO A 128 -23.64 -10.46 6.23
N PRO A 129 -23.28 -9.46 7.06
CA PRO A 129 -23.77 -8.10 6.89
C PRO A 129 -23.53 -7.56 5.47
N VAL A 130 -24.41 -6.68 5.00
CA VAL A 130 -24.26 -6.06 3.68
C VAL A 130 -22.94 -5.29 3.63
N GLY A 131 -22.14 -5.56 2.60
CA GLY A 131 -20.81 -4.95 2.41
C GLY A 131 -19.68 -5.60 3.22
N TYR A 132 -19.98 -6.56 4.10
CA TYR A 132 -18.95 -7.33 4.80
C TYR A 132 -18.51 -8.54 3.96
N ASP A 133 -17.23 -8.58 3.61
CA ASP A 133 -16.63 -9.74 3.00
C ASP A 133 -15.93 -10.58 4.08
N PRO A 134 -16.51 -11.73 4.48
CA PRO A 134 -15.90 -12.57 5.49
C PRO A 134 -14.50 -13.04 5.07
N MET A 135 -14.25 -13.20 3.77
CA MET A 135 -13.00 -13.75 3.25
C MET A 135 -11.88 -12.73 3.05
N ALA A 136 -12.12 -11.44 3.27
CA ALA A 136 -11.13 -10.40 3.05
C ALA A 136 -9.82 -10.67 3.79
N LEU A 137 -9.89 -10.99 5.09
CA LEU A 137 -8.71 -11.25 5.90
C LEU A 137 -7.94 -12.49 5.46
N GLN A 138 -8.64 -13.58 5.15
CA GLN A 138 -7.99 -14.81 4.69
C GLN A 138 -7.29 -14.61 3.35
N ARG A 139 -7.87 -13.85 2.42
CA ARG A 139 -7.20 -13.51 1.15
C ARG A 139 -5.93 -12.69 1.39
N GLN A 140 -5.97 -11.74 2.31
CA GLN A 140 -4.78 -10.96 2.68
C GLN A 140 -3.69 -11.84 3.29
N VAL A 141 -4.04 -12.72 4.24
CA VAL A 141 -3.06 -13.63 4.85
C VAL A 141 -2.51 -14.64 3.84
N LYS A 142 -3.35 -15.17 2.94
CA LYS A 142 -2.91 -16.06 1.86
C LYS A 142 -1.90 -15.36 0.94
N ARG A 143 -2.17 -14.11 0.56
CA ARG A 143 -1.25 -13.30 -0.24
C ARG A 143 0.10 -13.12 0.45
N ALA A 144 0.10 -12.88 1.77
CA ALA A 144 1.34 -12.76 2.52
C ALA A 144 2.17 -14.06 2.48
N ILE A 145 1.53 -15.23 2.61
CA ILE A 145 2.21 -16.53 2.50
C ILE A 145 2.85 -16.71 1.12
N GLU A 146 2.12 -16.41 0.05
CA GLU A 146 2.63 -16.51 -1.33
C GLU A 146 3.85 -15.61 -1.54
N LEU A 147 3.80 -14.36 -1.05
CA LEU A 147 4.91 -13.42 -1.12
C LEU A 147 6.13 -13.88 -0.30
N ILE A 148 5.92 -14.35 0.93
CA ILE A 148 7.01 -14.86 1.77
C ILE A 148 7.69 -16.06 1.10
N GLN A 149 6.90 -16.96 0.52
CA GLN A 149 7.43 -18.09 -0.24
C GLN A 149 8.23 -17.63 -1.46
N GLU A 150 7.77 -16.61 -2.18
CA GLU A 150 8.52 -15.99 -3.29
C GLU A 150 9.89 -15.47 -2.81
N ILE A 151 9.91 -14.69 -1.73
CA ILE A 151 11.15 -14.10 -1.17
C ILE A 151 12.13 -15.19 -0.77
N LEU A 152 11.68 -16.21 -0.03
CA LEU A 152 12.52 -17.32 0.43
C LEU A 152 13.09 -18.12 -0.75
N ASN A 153 12.27 -18.40 -1.77
CA ASN A 153 12.72 -19.10 -2.97
C ASN A 153 13.77 -18.29 -3.76
N GLN A 154 13.60 -16.97 -3.86
CA GLN A 154 14.57 -16.09 -4.52
C GLN A 154 15.91 -16.07 -3.76
N ARG A 155 15.89 -16.06 -2.43
CA ARG A 155 17.10 -16.14 -1.60
C ARG A 155 17.83 -17.47 -1.79
N PHE A 156 17.09 -18.58 -1.70
CA PHE A 156 17.65 -19.91 -1.91
C PHE A 156 18.31 -20.07 -3.29
N LYS A 157 17.66 -19.56 -4.36
CA LYS A 157 18.25 -19.57 -5.71
C LYS A 157 19.56 -18.80 -5.78
N LYS A 158 19.60 -17.60 -5.20
CA LYS A 158 20.81 -16.76 -5.16
C LYS A 158 21.96 -17.43 -4.39
N GLU A 159 21.65 -18.12 -3.30
CA GLU A 159 22.64 -18.90 -2.53
C GLU A 159 23.17 -20.07 -3.37
N SER A 160 22.28 -20.82 -4.04
CA SER A 160 22.66 -21.98 -4.87
C SER A 160 23.42 -21.63 -6.17
N GLU A 161 23.30 -20.40 -6.66
CA GLU A 161 24.04 -19.91 -7.84
C GLU A 161 25.43 -19.35 -7.47
N GLN A 162 25.71 -19.17 -6.18
CA GLN A 162 26.98 -18.69 -5.64
C GLN A 162 27.89 -19.82 -5.15
N GLU A 163 27.38 -21.05 -5.10
CA GLU A 163 28.13 -22.30 -4.86
C GLU A 163 28.59 -22.95 -6.17
#